data_AF-A0A387C2D8-F1
#
_entry.id   AF-A0A387C2D8-F1
#
_cell.length_a   1.000
_cell.length_b   1.000
_cell.length_c   1.000
_cell.angle_alpha   90.00
_cell.angle_beta   90.00
_cell.angle_gamma   90.00
#
_symmetry.space_group_name_H-M   'P 1'
#
loop_
_entity.id
_entity.type
_entity.pdbx_description
1 polymer ?
#
loop_
_entity_poly.entity_id
_entity_poly.type
_entity_poly.pdbx_seq_one_letter_code
_entity_poly.pdbx_strand_id
1 'polypeptide(L)'
;MRQRGDELQPQMISDAEICQRLALRNGFSLDGRLNTLSGLEELIDSLTPWLQASDELRAAMVRVIGAYFGEAIRQRYDGSWVWDEQYETAALVVFHSLRIFPHSRVRKRWEEGASRSLSMYVDTLLVNAPPS
;
A
#
# COMPACT_ATOMS: atom_id res chain seq x y z
N MET A 1 -9.46 -25.60 5.16
CA MET A 1 -9.33 -24.25 4.59
C MET A 1 -7.85 -23.91 4.51
N ARG A 2 -7.24 -24.00 3.32
CA ARG A 2 -5.82 -23.65 3.06
C ARG A 2 -5.65 -22.69 1.86
N GLN A 3 -6.74 -22.15 1.31
CA GLN A 3 -6.73 -21.48 0.00
C GLN A 3 -6.45 -19.96 0.02
N ARG A 4 -6.59 -19.26 1.15
CA ARG A 4 -6.44 -17.78 1.17
C ARG A 4 -4.98 -17.27 1.10
N GLY A 5 -4.00 -18.09 1.50
CA GLY A 5 -2.60 -17.66 1.57
C GLY A 5 -1.88 -17.68 0.21
N ASP A 6 -2.08 -18.75 -0.56
CA ASP A 6 -1.32 -19.01 -1.79
C ASP A 6 -1.61 -18.00 -2.92
N GLU A 7 -2.80 -17.40 -2.92
CA GLU A 7 -3.23 -16.45 -3.94
C GLU A 7 -3.01 -14.98 -3.53
N LEU A 8 -2.70 -14.71 -2.26
CA LEU A 8 -2.66 -13.35 -1.74
C LEU A 8 -1.54 -12.53 -2.39
N GLN A 9 -0.32 -13.06 -2.40
CA GLN A 9 0.82 -12.33 -2.99
C GLN A 9 0.64 -12.08 -4.50
N PRO A 10 0.26 -13.08 -5.34
CA PRO A 10 -0.09 -12.82 -6.73
C PRO A 10 -1.18 -11.74 -6.91
N GLN A 11 -2.20 -11.74 -6.05
CA GLN A 11 -3.25 -10.73 -6.07
C GLN A 11 -2.71 -9.32 -5.75
N MET A 12 -1.84 -9.19 -4.74
CA MET A 12 -1.24 -7.91 -4.38
C MET A 12 -0.31 -7.37 -5.48
N ILE A 13 0.43 -8.25 -6.16
CA ILE A 13 1.25 -7.88 -7.33
C ILE A 13 0.34 -7.35 -8.45
N SER A 14 -0.72 -8.09 -8.79
CA SER A 14 -1.69 -7.68 -9.83
C SER A 14 -2.33 -6.32 -9.51
N ASP A 15 -2.72 -6.09 -8.25
CA ASP A 15 -3.31 -4.83 -7.81
C ASP A 15 -2.31 -3.66 -7.82
N ALA A 16 -1.04 -3.93 -7.47
CA ALA A 16 0.03 -2.94 -7.59
C ALA A 16 0.24 -2.51 -9.05
N GLU A 17 0.19 -3.44 -10.00
CA GLU A 17 0.27 -3.12 -11.44
C GLU A 17 -0.95 -2.31 -11.92
N ILE A 18 -2.15 -2.57 -11.38
CA ILE A 18 -3.33 -1.73 -11.66
C ILE A 18 -3.06 -0.29 -11.19
N CYS A 19 -2.46 -0.11 -10.02
CA CYS A 19 -2.09 1.21 -9.51
C CYS A 19 -1.06 1.91 -10.43
N GLN A 20 -0.03 1.19 -10.90
CA GLN A 20 0.93 1.75 -11.87
C GLN A 20 0.26 2.20 -13.16
N ARG A 21 -0.67 1.40 -13.71
CA ARG A 21 -1.44 1.76 -14.91
C ARG A 21 -2.34 2.97 -14.67
N LEU A 22 -2.97 3.06 -13.49
CA LEU A 22 -3.74 4.23 -13.10
C LEU A 22 -2.86 5.47 -13.01
N ALA A 23 -1.70 5.38 -12.37
CA ALA A 23 -0.76 6.48 -12.22
C ALA A 23 -0.32 7.01 -13.58
N LEU A 24 0.04 6.11 -14.51
CA LEU A 24 0.42 6.46 -15.87
C LEU A 24 -0.70 7.22 -16.61
N ARG A 25 -1.96 6.80 -16.45
CA ARG A 25 -3.11 7.49 -17.04
C ARG A 25 -3.34 8.91 -16.49
N ASN A 26 -2.84 9.18 -15.29
CA ASN A 26 -2.92 10.48 -14.63
C ASN A 26 -1.61 11.29 -14.76
N GLY A 27 -0.66 10.84 -15.59
CA GLY A 27 0.60 11.56 -15.85
C GLY A 27 1.71 11.30 -14.83
N PHE A 28 1.57 10.31 -13.95
CA PHE A 28 2.58 9.93 -12.96
C PHE A 28 3.38 8.71 -13.42
N SER A 29 4.66 8.65 -13.05
CA SER A 29 5.53 7.50 -13.30
C SER A 29 5.86 6.79 -11.98
N LEU A 30 5.31 5.59 -11.81
CA LEU A 30 5.50 4.74 -10.63
C LEU A 30 6.20 3.44 -11.05
N ASP A 31 7.29 3.07 -10.38
CA ASP A 31 8.13 1.91 -10.76
C ASP A 31 7.96 0.69 -9.83
N GLY A 32 7.11 0.81 -8.81
CA GLY A 32 6.89 -0.23 -7.81
C GLY A 32 7.91 -0.23 -6.68
N ARG A 33 8.72 0.83 -6.55
CA ARG A 33 9.76 0.96 -5.53
C ARG A 33 9.51 2.20 -4.65
N LEU A 34 10.26 2.27 -3.54
CA LEU A 34 10.07 3.31 -2.52
C LEU A 34 10.45 4.73 -2.99
N ASN A 35 11.33 4.86 -3.98
CA ASN A 35 11.75 6.13 -4.56
C ASN A 35 10.62 6.88 -5.28
N THR A 36 9.53 6.20 -5.68
CA THR A 36 8.37 6.85 -6.32
C THR A 36 7.20 7.09 -5.37
N LEU A 37 7.41 6.98 -4.04
CA LEU A 37 6.33 7.22 -3.07
C LEU A 37 5.82 8.66 -3.06
N SER A 38 6.68 9.65 -3.31
CA SER A 38 6.22 11.04 -3.46
C SER A 38 5.20 11.17 -4.60
N GLY A 39 5.49 10.55 -5.76
CA GLY A 39 4.56 10.50 -6.89
C GLY A 39 3.27 9.72 -6.59
N LEU A 40 3.34 8.69 -5.72
CA LEU A 40 2.13 7.99 -5.25
C LEU A 40 1.27 8.91 -4.38
N GLU A 41 1.88 9.71 -3.51
CA GLU A 41 1.16 10.66 -2.66
C GLU A 41 0.55 11.80 -3.49
N GLU A 42 1.26 12.32 -4.48
CA GLU A 42 0.73 13.30 -5.44
C GLU A 42 -0.44 12.72 -6.24
N LEU A 43 -0.37 11.44 -6.64
CA LEU A 43 -1.49 10.74 -7.27
C LEU A 43 -2.71 10.72 -6.33
N ILE A 44 -2.54 10.33 -5.06
CA ILE A 44 -3.63 10.34 -4.06
C ILE A 44 -4.28 11.72 -3.98
N ASP A 45 -3.48 12.78 -3.96
CA ASP A 45 -3.95 14.15 -3.84
C ASP A 45 -4.62 14.66 -5.15
N SER A 46 -4.27 14.10 -6.31
CA SER A 46 -4.88 14.43 -7.61
C SER A 46 -6.21 13.74 -7.88
N LEU A 47 -6.48 12.63 -7.20
CA LEU A 47 -7.67 11.82 -7.41
C LEU A 47 -8.90 12.49 -6.78
N THR A 48 -10.09 12.00 -7.15
CA THR A 48 -11.36 12.51 -6.61
C THR A 48 -11.27 12.69 -5.09
N PRO A 49 -11.65 13.87 -4.55
CA PRO A 49 -11.62 14.09 -3.12
C PRO A 49 -12.36 12.98 -2.38
N TRP A 50 -11.77 12.48 -1.28
CA TRP A 50 -12.28 11.32 -0.56
C TRP A 50 -13.78 11.41 -0.26
N LEU A 51 -14.26 12.57 0.19
CA LEU A 51 -15.66 12.84 0.53
C LEU A 51 -16.64 12.75 -0.65
N GLN A 52 -16.15 12.90 -1.88
CA GLN A 52 -16.96 12.87 -3.11
C GLN A 52 -16.94 11.49 -3.80
N ALA A 53 -15.99 10.62 -3.47
CA ALA A 53 -15.93 9.27 -3.99
C ALA A 53 -17.03 8.38 -3.37
N SER A 54 -17.62 7.49 -4.18
CA SER A 54 -18.52 6.44 -3.66
C SER A 54 -17.73 5.43 -2.82
N ASP A 55 -18.42 4.68 -1.95
CA ASP A 55 -17.76 3.68 -1.11
C ASP A 55 -17.10 2.57 -1.93
N GLU A 56 -17.68 2.20 -3.07
CA GLU A 56 -17.09 1.24 -4.01
C GLU A 56 -15.80 1.78 -4.61
N LEU A 57 -15.80 3.06 -5.03
CA LEU A 57 -14.60 3.70 -5.57
C LEU A 57 -13.52 3.82 -4.49
N ARG A 58 -13.88 4.25 -3.27
CA ARG A 58 -12.95 4.31 -2.13
C ARG A 58 -12.32 2.95 -1.85
N ALA A 59 -13.12 1.90 -1.80
CA ALA A 59 -12.65 0.54 -1.56
C ALA A 59 -11.71 0.06 -2.68
N ALA A 60 -12.09 0.26 -3.95
CA ALA A 60 -11.27 -0.11 -5.09
C ALA A 60 -9.93 0.63 -5.09
N MET A 61 -9.94 1.94 -4.79
CA MET A 61 -8.75 2.76 -4.77
C MET A 61 -7.81 2.44 -3.61
N VAL A 62 -8.35 2.25 -2.39
CA VAL A 62 -7.57 1.79 -1.24
C VAL A 62 -6.93 0.45 -1.52
N ARG A 63 -7.64 -0.48 -2.17
CA ARG A 63 -7.13 -1.79 -2.57
C ARG A 63 -5.90 -1.66 -3.47
N VAL A 64 -6.01 -0.95 -4.59
CA VAL A 64 -4.91 -0.89 -5.58
C VAL A 64 -3.73 -0.04 -5.09
N ILE A 65 -3.98 1.10 -4.47
CA ILE A 65 -2.91 1.97 -3.93
C ILE A 65 -2.26 1.33 -2.70
N GLY A 66 -3.04 0.67 -1.84
CA GLY A 66 -2.54 -0.11 -0.70
C GLY A 66 -1.65 -1.27 -1.13
N ALA A 67 -2.05 -2.02 -2.15
CA ALA A 67 -1.26 -3.09 -2.71
C ALA A 67 0.06 -2.58 -3.30
N TYR A 68 0.04 -1.49 -4.07
CA TYR A 68 1.26 -0.85 -4.58
C TYR A 68 2.20 -0.43 -3.44
N PHE A 69 1.67 0.28 -2.44
CA PHE A 69 2.46 0.73 -1.30
C PHE A 69 3.09 -0.44 -0.55
N GLY A 70 2.31 -1.49 -0.32
CA GLY A 70 2.80 -2.73 0.30
C GLY A 70 3.85 -3.43 -0.55
N GLU A 71 3.67 -3.55 -1.86
CA GLU A 71 4.65 -4.16 -2.77
C GLU A 71 5.99 -3.42 -2.76
N ALA A 72 5.97 -2.08 -2.76
CA ALA A 72 7.19 -1.28 -2.70
C ALA A 72 7.98 -1.55 -1.40
N ILE A 73 7.28 -1.69 -0.27
CA ILE A 73 7.89 -2.08 1.02
C ILE A 73 8.38 -3.53 0.97
N ARG A 74 7.56 -4.44 0.45
CA ARG A 74 7.86 -5.87 0.34
C ARG A 74 9.15 -6.10 -0.44
N GLN A 75 9.29 -5.46 -1.61
CA GLN A 75 10.48 -5.56 -2.44
C GLN A 75 11.73 -5.01 -1.74
N ARG A 76 11.60 -3.94 -0.95
CA ARG A 76 12.74 -3.33 -0.25
C ARG A 76 13.24 -4.16 0.92
N TYR A 77 12.34 -4.80 1.66
CA TYR A 77 12.63 -5.46 2.94
C TYR A 77 12.40 -6.97 2.92
N ASP A 78 12.28 -7.56 1.73
CA ASP A 78 12.00 -8.98 1.53
C ASP A 78 10.80 -9.48 2.35
N GLY A 79 9.73 -8.68 2.32
CA GLY A 79 8.52 -8.96 3.09
C GLY A 79 7.69 -10.09 2.47
N SER A 80 6.67 -10.52 3.22
CA SER A 80 5.68 -11.50 2.76
C SER A 80 4.27 -11.05 3.12
N TRP A 81 3.36 -11.18 2.16
CA TRP A 81 1.94 -10.94 2.41
C TRP A 81 1.33 -12.09 3.19
N VAL A 82 0.53 -11.75 4.18
CA VAL A 82 -0.24 -12.71 4.98
C VAL A 82 -1.67 -12.21 5.13
N TRP A 83 -2.59 -13.14 5.23
CA TRP A 83 -3.95 -12.82 5.65
C TRP A 83 -3.97 -12.69 7.17
N ASP A 84 -4.41 -11.55 7.69
CA ASP A 84 -4.62 -11.33 9.10
C ASP A 84 -6.07 -11.71 9.46
N GLU A 85 -6.23 -12.82 10.19
CA GLU A 85 -7.55 -13.33 10.59
C GLU A 85 -8.25 -12.46 11.64
N GLN A 86 -7.52 -11.69 12.43
CA GLN A 86 -8.11 -10.84 13.48
C GLN A 86 -8.80 -9.62 12.87
N TYR A 87 -8.17 -9.02 11.86
CA TYR A 87 -8.68 -7.84 11.17
C TYR A 87 -9.29 -8.14 9.80
N GLU A 88 -9.35 -9.41 9.42
CA GLU A 88 -9.88 -9.90 8.14
C GLU A 88 -9.32 -9.11 6.94
N THR A 89 -8.00 -8.93 6.91
CA THR A 89 -7.36 -8.09 5.90
C THR A 89 -5.96 -8.56 5.50
N ALA A 90 -5.49 -8.10 4.34
CA ALA A 90 -4.13 -8.34 3.90
C ALA A 90 -3.15 -7.50 4.71
N ALA A 91 -2.19 -8.17 5.34
CA ALA A 91 -1.09 -7.56 6.07
C ALA A 91 0.24 -7.93 5.43
N LEU A 92 1.24 -7.07 5.61
CA LEU A 92 2.61 -7.33 5.15
C LEU A 92 3.50 -7.56 6.36
N VAL A 93 4.21 -8.69 6.38
CA VAL A 93 5.21 -8.99 7.39
C VAL A 93 6.59 -8.64 6.84
N VAL A 94 7.32 -7.81 7.56
CA VAL A 94 8.71 -7.41 7.28
C VAL A 94 9.55 -7.62 8.55
N PHE A 95 10.88 -7.66 8.41
CA PHE A 95 11.81 -7.82 9.54
C PHE A 95 11.43 -9.01 10.46
N HIS A 96 11.08 -10.15 9.86
CA HIS A 96 10.69 -11.40 10.51
C HIS A 96 9.36 -11.40 11.30
N SER A 97 8.94 -10.28 11.90
CA SER A 97 7.74 -10.25 12.75
C SER A 97 6.96 -8.94 12.74
N LEU A 98 7.50 -7.87 12.14
CA LEU A 98 6.81 -6.60 12.09
C LEU A 98 5.69 -6.69 11.06
N ARG A 99 4.46 -6.67 11.56
CA ARG A 99 3.25 -6.64 10.74
C ARG A 99 2.83 -5.21 10.47
N ILE A 100 2.60 -4.89 9.20
CA ILE A 100 2.04 -3.61 8.77
C ILE A 100 0.79 -3.82 7.92
N PHE A 101 -0.04 -2.79 7.82
CA PHE A 101 -1.34 -2.83 7.14
C PHE A 101 -1.41 -1.75 6.05
N PRO A 102 -0.84 -2.01 4.85
CA PRO A 102 -0.69 -0.99 3.80
C PRO A 102 -2.02 -0.35 3.39
N HIS A 103 -3.08 -1.14 3.23
CA HIS A 103 -4.43 -0.66 2.89
C HIS A 103 -4.99 0.32 3.94
N SER A 104 -4.88 -0.03 5.22
CA SER A 104 -5.31 0.85 6.31
C SER A 104 -4.51 2.14 6.33
N ARG A 105 -3.19 2.06 6.07
CA ARG A 105 -2.32 3.23 6.01
C ARG A 105 -2.71 4.18 4.88
N VAL A 106 -2.96 3.65 3.69
CA VAL A 106 -3.41 4.42 2.53
C VAL A 106 -4.77 5.07 2.77
N ARG A 107 -5.74 4.34 3.34
CA ARG A 107 -7.03 4.92 3.72
C ARG A 107 -6.84 6.15 4.62
N LYS A 108 -6.03 6.02 5.68
CA LYS A 108 -5.74 7.13 6.60
C LYS A 108 -5.00 8.29 5.91
N ARG A 109 -4.06 8.01 4.99
CA ARG A 109 -3.42 9.05 4.17
C ARG A 109 -4.42 9.85 3.34
N TRP A 110 -5.45 9.20 2.85
CA TRP A 110 -6.47 9.85 2.04
C TRP A 110 -7.48 10.65 2.88
N GLU A 111 -7.88 10.09 4.03
CA GLU A 111 -8.83 10.72 4.96
C GLU A 111 -8.24 11.92 5.69
N GLU A 112 -6.98 11.81 6.13
CA GLU A 112 -6.34 12.78 7.03
C GLU A 112 -5.27 13.63 6.30
N GLY A 113 -5.08 13.41 5.00
CA GLY A 113 -4.13 14.15 4.16
C GLY A 113 -2.66 13.93 4.53
N ALA A 114 -1.82 14.92 4.21
CA ALA A 114 -0.36 14.85 4.37
C ALA A 114 0.14 14.56 5.80
N SER A 115 -0.68 14.78 6.83
CA SER A 115 -0.39 14.41 8.22
C SER A 115 -0.13 12.91 8.42
N ARG A 116 -0.61 12.09 7.46
CA ARG A 116 -0.44 10.64 7.41
C ARG A 116 0.47 10.19 6.28
N SER A 117 1.51 10.97 5.98
CA SER A 117 2.44 10.69 4.87
C SER A 117 2.91 9.23 4.85
N LEU A 118 2.90 8.66 3.65
CA LEU A 118 3.39 7.30 3.36
C LEU A 118 4.91 7.27 3.36
N SER A 119 5.55 8.28 2.77
CA SER A 119 7.01 8.43 2.75
C SER A 119 7.57 8.52 4.17
N MET A 120 7.02 9.40 5.01
CA MET A 120 7.43 9.52 6.41
C MET A 120 7.20 8.22 7.20
N TYR A 121 6.14 7.47 6.89
CA TYR A 121 5.90 6.19 7.54
C TYR A 121 7.02 5.19 7.24
N VAL A 122 7.46 5.10 5.99
CA VAL A 122 8.57 4.22 5.60
C VAL A 122 9.87 4.63 6.27
N ASP A 123 10.14 5.94 6.39
CA ASP A 123 11.31 6.43 7.13
C ASP A 123 11.25 6.01 8.61
N THR A 124 10.07 6.07 9.24
CA THR A 124 9.92 5.60 10.63
C THR A 124 10.05 4.08 10.77
N LEU A 125 9.68 3.30 9.75
CA LEU A 125 9.90 1.85 9.74
C LEU A 125 11.40 1.53 9.70
N LEU A 126 12.18 2.28 8.92
CA LEU A 126 13.64 2.12 8.82
C LEU A 126 14.33 2.37 10.16
N VAL A 127 13.97 3.46 10.84
CA VAL A 127 14.60 3.84 12.11
C VAL A 127 14.33 2.82 13.21
N ASN A 128 13.16 2.18 13.19
CA ASN A 128 12.74 1.23 14.22
C ASN A 128 12.92 -0.24 13.80
N ALA A 129 13.58 -0.50 12.68
CA ALA A 129 13.87 -1.87 12.26
C ALA A 129 14.81 -2.53 13.29
N PRO A 130 14.53 -3.78 13.72
CA PRO A 130 15.44 -4.49 14.61
C PRO A 130 16.82 -4.65 13.94
N PRO A 131 17.93 -4.61 14.72
CA PRO A 131 19.26 -4.83 14.18
C PRO A 131 19.34 -6.21 13.52
N SER A 132 20.04 -6.26 12.39
CA SER A 132 20.25 -7.47 11.57
C SER A 132 21.04 -8.53 12.30
#